data_AF-A0A162JDM0-F1
#
_entry.id   AF-A0A162JDM0-F1
#
_cell.length_a   1.000
_cell.length_b   1.000
_cell.length_c   1.000
_cell.angle_alpha   90.00
_cell.angle_beta   90.00
_cell.angle_gamma   90.00
#
_symmetry.space_group_name_H-M   'P 1'
#
loop_
_entity.id
_entity.type
_entity.pdbx_description
1 polymer ?
#
loop_
_entity_poly.entity_id
_entity_poly.type
_entity_poly.pdbx_seq_one_letter_code
_entity_poly.pdbx_strand_id
1 'polypeptide(L)'
;MANITLAWMMDQMASVGVEFHAPSALRMISQQIQQYEAKAAQLAAAAGRSTRKPPPPWAVDAIFRANAPVRPWALGALQKPPSVVDWITGRTSRTPGQYRQADPRTGDDRRGAFLRDTNERVHSSARVRLACRGLGLNDQGGVAWAAPTLTRRWRLRRTTARYEDPVPRDPLWDPAEASASEVGRKPNEEQGERWIWEYVGPEEEAPTEKRQRIMVEEPLGPYERFLLNQVGGKPNVYAFAEGGAVSGQLSGSVNGLEQDSEAETETGTPVQNTRSPK
;
A
#
# COMPACT_ATOMS: atom_id res chain seq x y z
N MET A 1 -6.86 5.83 4.00
CA MET A 1 -6.56 4.73 3.07
C MET A 1 -7.74 4.46 2.15
N ALA A 2 -8.97 4.32 2.69
CA ALA A 2 -10.18 4.14 1.88
C ALA A 2 -10.32 5.17 0.72
N ASN A 3 -10.09 6.46 0.96
CA ASN A 3 -10.22 7.49 -0.09
C ASN A 3 -9.25 7.29 -1.26
N ILE A 4 -8.05 6.77 -1.02
CA ILE A 4 -7.06 6.52 -2.08
C ILE A 4 -7.53 5.34 -2.92
N THR A 5 -7.93 4.25 -2.27
CA THR A 5 -8.51 3.08 -2.96
C THR A 5 -9.75 3.46 -3.75
N LEU A 6 -10.62 4.32 -3.21
CA LEU A 6 -11.79 4.83 -3.91
C LEU A 6 -11.39 5.66 -5.13
N ALA A 7 -10.47 6.62 -4.98
CA ALA A 7 -10.01 7.44 -6.09
C ALA A 7 -9.36 6.60 -7.20
N TRP A 8 -8.54 5.61 -6.83
CA TRP A 8 -7.97 4.65 -7.77
C TRP A 8 -9.07 3.84 -8.49
N MET A 9 -10.10 3.36 -7.77
CA MET A 9 -11.25 2.67 -8.40
C MET A 9 -12.05 3.60 -9.32
N MET A 10 -12.21 4.87 -8.95
CA MET A 10 -12.84 5.88 -9.80
C MET A 10 -12.06 6.06 -11.10
N ASP A 11 -10.73 6.10 -11.04
CA ASP A 11 -9.88 6.15 -12.23
C ASP A 11 -10.06 4.91 -13.12
N GLN A 12 -10.14 3.70 -12.54
CA GLN A 12 -10.40 2.50 -13.32
C GLN A 12 -11.78 2.53 -14.01
N MET A 13 -12.83 3.00 -13.32
CA MET A 13 -14.18 3.09 -13.88
C MET A 13 -14.32 4.23 -14.91
N ALA A 14 -13.65 5.36 -14.68
CA ALA A 14 -13.63 6.47 -15.62
C ALA A 14 -12.94 6.09 -16.93
N SER A 15 -11.94 5.21 -16.89
CA SER A 15 -11.30 4.67 -18.10
C SER A 15 -12.26 3.93 -19.04
N VAL A 16 -13.43 3.49 -18.53
CA VAL A 16 -14.50 2.84 -19.31
C VAL A 16 -15.76 3.71 -19.44
N GLY A 17 -15.65 5.02 -19.19
CA GLY A 17 -16.72 6.00 -19.42
C GLY A 17 -17.66 6.24 -18.25
N VAL A 18 -17.32 5.80 -17.03
CA VAL A 18 -18.12 6.13 -15.83
C VAL A 18 -17.71 7.50 -15.29
N GLU A 19 -18.68 8.40 -15.22
CA GLU A 19 -18.48 9.75 -14.67
C GLU A 19 -18.78 9.80 -13.17
N PHE A 20 -18.06 10.66 -12.45
CA PHE A 20 -18.26 10.87 -11.02
C PHE A 20 -18.57 12.32 -10.68
N HIS A 21 -19.50 12.50 -9.74
CA HIS A 21 -19.87 13.83 -9.25
C HIS A 21 -18.84 14.39 -8.26
N ALA A 22 -17.95 15.26 -8.73
CA ALA A 22 -16.85 15.84 -7.95
C ALA A 22 -17.23 16.46 -6.59
N PRO A 23 -18.38 17.17 -6.43
CA PRO A 23 -18.79 17.68 -5.12
C PRO A 23 -18.98 16.59 -4.05
N SER A 24 -19.32 15.36 -4.46
CA SER A 24 -19.43 14.23 -3.54
C SER A 24 -18.06 13.83 -2.96
N ALA A 25 -17.02 13.83 -3.79
CA ALA A 25 -15.65 13.56 -3.35
C ALA A 25 -15.14 14.65 -2.39
N LEU A 26 -15.43 15.93 -2.68
CA LEU A 26 -15.09 17.05 -1.80
C LEU A 26 -15.78 16.97 -0.43
N ARG A 27 -17.06 16.57 -0.40
CA ARG A 27 -17.77 16.33 0.87
C ARG A 27 -17.11 15.23 1.70
N MET A 28 -16.74 14.11 1.07
CA MET A 28 -16.03 13.02 1.74
C MET A 28 -14.70 13.49 2.34
N ILE A 29 -13.92 14.28 1.59
CA ILE A 29 -12.65 14.85 2.06
C ILE A 29 -12.89 15.77 3.27
N SER A 30 -13.88 16.65 3.17
CA SER A 30 -14.22 17.61 4.24
C SER A 30 -14.63 16.89 5.53
N GLN A 31 -15.47 15.85 5.43
CA GLN A 31 -15.86 15.04 6.58
C GLN A 31 -14.67 14.32 7.21
N GLN A 32 -13.74 13.79 6.40
CA GLN A 32 -12.53 13.14 6.92
C GLN A 32 -11.64 14.13 7.68
N ILE A 33 -11.47 15.35 7.17
CA ILE A 33 -10.69 16.40 7.85
C ILE A 33 -11.31 16.74 9.21
N GLN A 34 -12.63 16.99 9.24
CA GLN A 34 -13.36 17.27 10.47
C GLN A 34 -13.21 16.14 11.50
N GLN A 35 -13.20 14.87 11.07
CA GLN A 35 -12.97 13.73 11.95
C GLN A 35 -11.56 13.74 12.58
N TYR A 36 -10.53 14.09 11.81
CA TYR A 36 -9.17 14.22 12.35
C TYR A 36 -9.06 15.34 13.38
N GLU A 37 -9.63 16.51 13.07
CA GLU A 37 -9.63 17.68 13.95
C GLU A 37 -10.41 17.40 15.25
N ALA A 38 -11.61 16.84 15.14
CA ALA A 38 -12.42 16.47 16.30
C ALA A 38 -11.69 15.47 17.21
N LYS A 39 -11.06 14.43 16.63
CA LYS A 39 -10.27 13.45 17.38
C LYS A 39 -9.07 14.10 18.07
N ALA A 40 -8.38 15.02 17.42
CA ALA A 40 -7.26 15.74 18.02
C ALA A 40 -7.70 16.63 19.19
N ALA A 41 -8.82 17.35 19.04
CA ALA A 41 -9.40 18.16 20.10
C ALA A 41 -9.79 17.30 21.33
N GLN A 42 -10.40 16.13 21.11
CA GLN A 42 -10.71 15.18 22.18
C GLN A 42 -9.46 14.69 22.90
N LEU A 43 -8.39 14.35 22.16
CA LEU A 43 -7.13 13.93 22.74
C LEU A 43 -6.46 15.05 23.55
N ALA A 44 -6.49 16.29 23.04
CA ALA A 44 -5.96 17.45 23.76
C ALA A 44 -6.71 17.72 25.07
N ALA A 45 -8.04 17.63 25.05
CA ALA A 45 -8.87 17.77 26.25
C ALA A 45 -8.60 16.66 27.29
N ALA A 46 -8.30 15.44 26.83
CA ALA A 46 -7.96 14.30 27.71
C ALA A 46 -6.52 14.35 28.25
N ALA A 47 -5.58 14.98 27.52
CA ALA A 47 -4.17 15.03 27.89
C ALA A 47 -3.93 15.70 29.26
N GLY A 48 -4.71 16.74 29.61
CA GLY A 48 -4.62 17.40 30.91
C GLY A 48 -5.04 16.52 32.11
N ARG A 49 -5.65 15.35 31.86
CA ARG A 49 -6.12 14.40 32.89
C ARG A 49 -5.38 13.06 32.89
N SER A 50 -4.44 12.87 31.96
CA SER A 50 -3.85 11.55 31.69
C SER A 50 -2.33 11.57 31.88
N THR A 51 -1.81 10.60 32.62
CA THR A 51 -0.36 10.34 32.76
C THR A 51 0.22 9.55 31.58
N ARG A 52 -0.61 9.23 30.58
CA ARG A 52 -0.22 8.38 29.45
C ARG A 52 0.66 9.15 28.47
N LYS A 53 1.72 8.50 27.99
CA LYS A 53 2.62 9.06 26.96
C LYS A 53 1.82 9.51 25.72
N PRO A 54 2.19 10.63 25.09
CA PRO A 54 1.53 11.10 23.87
C PRO A 54 1.66 10.05 22.77
N PRO A 55 0.70 10.01 21.82
CA PRO A 55 0.79 9.11 20.69
C PRO A 55 2.04 9.44 19.84
N PRO A 56 2.69 8.42 19.26
CA PRO A 56 3.84 8.63 18.39
C PRO A 56 3.45 9.44 17.14
N PRO A 57 4.39 10.21 16.56
CA PRO A 57 4.14 10.93 15.32
C PRO A 57 3.84 9.92 14.20
N TRP A 58 2.85 10.24 13.35
CA TRP A 58 2.39 9.31 12.33
C TRP A 58 3.23 9.31 11.03
N ALA A 59 4.27 10.14 10.98
CA ALA A 59 5.24 10.26 9.90
C ALA A 59 6.54 10.89 10.43
N VAL A 60 7.56 11.00 9.58
CA VAL A 60 8.78 11.79 9.85
C VAL A 60 8.44 13.22 10.25
N ASP A 61 9.26 13.80 11.13
CA ASP A 61 9.04 15.13 11.73
C ASP A 61 8.71 16.24 10.73
N ALA A 62 9.43 16.27 9.59
CA ALA A 62 9.23 17.26 8.53
C ALA A 62 7.81 17.25 7.96
N ILE A 63 7.17 16.07 7.89
CA ILE A 63 5.78 15.92 7.43
C ILE A 63 4.82 16.07 8.61
N PHE A 64 5.09 15.40 9.73
CA PHE A 64 4.19 15.37 10.87
C PHE A 64 3.90 16.77 11.42
N ARG A 65 4.94 17.56 11.71
CA ARG A 65 4.79 18.87 12.39
C ARG A 65 3.99 19.88 11.57
N ALA A 66 4.08 19.81 10.25
CA ALA A 66 3.45 20.78 9.35
C ALA A 66 2.02 20.39 8.94
N ASN A 67 1.59 19.14 9.20
CA ASN A 67 0.30 18.62 8.76
C ASN A 67 -0.60 18.15 9.91
N ALA A 68 -0.04 17.84 11.09
CA ALA A 68 -0.84 17.45 12.23
C ALA A 68 -1.91 18.52 12.54
N PRO A 69 -3.16 18.11 12.83
CA PRO A 69 -3.60 16.75 13.13
C PRO A 69 -4.03 15.91 11.91
N VAL A 70 -4.17 16.53 10.74
CA VAL A 70 -4.70 15.88 9.53
C VAL A 70 -3.61 15.04 8.88
N ARG A 71 -3.91 13.78 8.57
CA ARG A 71 -2.97 12.91 7.85
C ARG A 71 -3.09 13.14 6.35
N PRO A 72 -2.01 13.51 5.66
CA PRO A 72 -2.02 13.67 4.22
C PRO A 72 -2.25 12.35 3.47
N TRP A 73 -2.35 12.48 2.15
CA TRP A 73 -2.40 11.39 1.19
C TRP A 73 -1.36 10.29 1.50
N ALA A 74 -1.69 9.04 1.22
CA ALA A 74 -0.94 7.83 1.60
C ALA A 74 -0.67 7.58 3.10
N LEU A 75 -0.98 8.49 4.03
CA LEU A 75 -0.61 8.38 5.45
C LEU A 75 -1.77 8.12 6.42
N GLY A 76 -3.00 7.99 5.92
CA GLY A 76 -4.17 7.61 6.74
C GLY A 76 -3.99 6.26 7.46
N ALA A 77 -4.62 6.06 8.62
CA ALA A 77 -4.40 4.83 9.41
C ALA A 77 -4.76 3.55 8.64
N LEU A 78 -3.91 2.53 8.72
CA LEU A 78 -4.17 1.18 8.20
C LEU A 78 -4.97 0.41 9.26
N GLN A 79 -6.20 0.01 8.98
CA GLN A 79 -7.03 -0.70 9.96
C GLN A 79 -6.88 -2.21 9.80
N LYS A 80 -6.74 -2.94 10.92
CA LYS A 80 -6.92 -4.39 10.96
C LYS A 80 -8.43 -4.68 10.97
N PRO A 81 -8.92 -5.71 10.23
CA PRO A 81 -10.31 -6.12 10.36
C PRO A 81 -10.65 -6.44 11.82
N PRO A 82 -11.86 -6.07 12.29
CA PRO A 82 -12.24 -6.19 13.69
C PRO A 82 -12.56 -7.64 14.11
N SER A 83 -12.88 -8.54 13.15
CA SER A 83 -13.32 -9.90 13.45
C SER A 83 -12.19 -10.94 13.31
N VAL A 84 -12.17 -11.88 14.25
CA VAL A 84 -11.34 -13.11 14.20
C VAL A 84 -11.82 -14.04 13.08
N VAL A 85 -13.09 -13.97 12.67
CA VAL A 85 -13.63 -14.78 11.56
C VAL A 85 -13.10 -14.27 10.22
N ASP A 86 -13.07 -12.95 10.01
CA ASP A 86 -12.42 -12.32 8.84
C ASP A 86 -10.89 -12.53 8.84
N TRP A 87 -10.32 -12.80 10.01
CA TRP A 87 -8.92 -13.17 10.17
C TRP A 87 -8.65 -14.63 9.78
N ILE A 88 -9.63 -15.53 9.91
CA ILE A 88 -9.54 -16.97 9.56
C ILE A 88 -9.78 -17.21 8.05
N THR A 89 -10.60 -16.41 7.37
CA THR A 89 -11.08 -16.67 5.99
C THR A 89 -10.10 -16.29 4.86
N GLY A 90 -8.79 -16.24 5.11
CA GLY A 90 -7.79 -16.15 4.03
C GLY A 90 -6.82 -15.00 4.19
N ARG A 91 -5.91 -15.13 5.15
CA ARG A 91 -4.76 -14.23 5.28
C ARG A 91 -3.65 -14.67 4.33
N THR A 92 -3.79 -14.38 3.04
CA THR A 92 -2.67 -14.55 2.11
C THR A 92 -1.89 -13.25 2.06
N SER A 93 -0.67 -13.27 2.61
CA SER A 93 0.31 -12.21 2.36
C SER A 93 0.56 -12.15 0.86
N ARG A 94 0.14 -11.06 0.23
CA ARG A 94 0.34 -10.85 -1.21
C ARG A 94 1.83 -10.80 -1.52
N THR A 95 2.24 -11.48 -2.57
CA THR A 95 3.61 -11.55 -3.09
C THR A 95 3.63 -11.00 -4.51
N PRO A 96 3.64 -9.65 -4.66
CA PRO A 96 3.57 -9.01 -5.97
C PRO A 96 4.64 -9.53 -6.91
N GLY A 97 4.26 -9.79 -8.15
CA GLY A 97 5.11 -10.31 -9.22
C GLY A 97 5.56 -11.77 -9.05
N GLN A 98 5.12 -12.47 -7.99
CA GLN A 98 5.59 -13.83 -7.67
C GLN A 98 4.47 -14.86 -7.55
N TYR A 99 3.25 -14.56 -8.00
CA TYR A 99 2.16 -15.53 -7.97
C TYR A 99 2.44 -16.71 -8.90
N ARG A 100 2.01 -17.90 -8.45
CA ARG A 100 2.16 -19.15 -9.17
C ARG A 100 0.80 -19.77 -9.45
N GLN A 101 0.75 -20.61 -10.47
CA GLN A 101 -0.43 -21.42 -10.76
C GLN A 101 -0.67 -22.40 -9.60
N ALA A 102 -1.86 -22.38 -9.02
CA ALA A 102 -2.27 -23.38 -8.05
C ALA A 102 -2.64 -24.70 -8.76
N ASP A 103 -2.25 -25.82 -8.17
CA ASP A 103 -2.73 -27.13 -8.57
C ASP A 103 -4.26 -27.20 -8.35
N PRO A 104 -5.06 -27.55 -9.38
CA PRO A 104 -6.52 -27.54 -9.26
C PRO A 104 -7.08 -28.62 -8.32
N ARG A 105 -6.32 -29.68 -8.02
CA ARG A 105 -6.73 -30.74 -7.08
C ARG A 105 -6.32 -30.43 -5.65
N THR A 106 -5.15 -29.84 -5.45
CA THR A 106 -4.56 -29.66 -4.10
C THR A 106 -4.60 -28.22 -3.61
N GLY A 107 -4.74 -27.25 -4.52
CA GLY A 107 -4.66 -25.81 -4.23
C GLY A 107 -3.24 -25.31 -3.95
N ASP A 108 -2.21 -26.17 -4.00
CA ASP A 108 -0.82 -25.79 -3.73
C ASP A 108 -0.21 -25.11 -4.96
N ASP A 109 0.38 -23.93 -4.75
CA ASP A 109 0.98 -23.10 -5.80
C ASP A 109 2.52 -23.13 -5.76
N ARG A 110 3.14 -23.71 -4.72
CA ARG A 110 4.61 -23.68 -4.51
C ARG A 110 5.40 -24.29 -5.65
N ARG A 111 4.83 -25.30 -6.32
CA ARG A 111 5.44 -26.03 -7.44
C ARG A 111 4.94 -25.55 -8.80
N GLY A 112 3.96 -24.65 -8.82
CA GLY A 112 3.39 -24.11 -10.04
C GLY A 112 4.37 -23.21 -10.79
N ALA A 113 4.18 -23.12 -12.11
CA ALA A 113 4.83 -22.09 -12.90
C ALA A 113 4.34 -20.70 -12.46
N PHE A 114 5.20 -19.69 -12.58
CA PHE A 114 4.79 -18.30 -12.36
C PHE A 114 3.65 -17.92 -13.32
N LEU A 115 2.67 -17.20 -12.80
CA LEU A 115 1.66 -16.56 -13.62
C LEU A 115 2.34 -15.53 -14.53
N ARG A 116 1.86 -15.44 -15.77
CA ARG A 116 2.41 -14.53 -16.79
C ARG A 116 1.41 -13.43 -17.09
N ASP A 117 1.93 -12.30 -17.58
CA ASP A 117 1.14 -11.16 -18.07
C ASP A 117 0.08 -10.71 -17.05
N THR A 118 0.41 -10.75 -15.75
CA THR A 118 -0.51 -10.41 -14.65
C THR A 118 -0.84 -8.92 -14.58
N ASN A 119 -0.14 -8.09 -15.35
CA ASN A 119 -0.26 -6.62 -15.39
C ASN A 119 -0.17 -5.97 -13.99
N GLU A 120 0.55 -6.62 -13.07
CA GLU A 120 0.71 -6.15 -11.71
C GLU A 120 1.56 -4.89 -11.62
N ARG A 121 1.11 -3.97 -10.76
CA ARG A 121 1.73 -2.68 -10.53
C ARG A 121 1.71 -2.38 -9.05
N VAL A 122 2.70 -1.62 -8.61
CA VAL A 122 2.73 -1.11 -7.24
C VAL A 122 2.19 0.30 -7.26
N HIS A 123 1.18 0.57 -6.44
CA HIS A 123 0.64 1.90 -6.31
C HIS A 123 1.61 2.87 -5.62
N SER A 124 1.74 4.10 -6.12
CA SER A 124 2.69 5.10 -5.63
C SER A 124 2.52 5.47 -4.15
N SER A 125 1.33 5.22 -3.58
CA SER A 125 1.08 5.39 -2.14
C SER A 125 1.98 4.50 -1.27
N ALA A 126 2.44 3.34 -1.76
CA ALA A 126 3.39 2.49 -1.04
C ALA A 126 4.74 3.19 -0.88
N ARG A 127 5.28 3.75 -1.96
CA ARG A 127 6.52 4.54 -1.95
C ARG A 127 6.40 5.75 -1.04
N VAL A 128 5.31 6.52 -1.17
CA VAL A 128 5.08 7.71 -0.31
C VAL A 128 5.04 7.33 1.16
N ARG A 129 4.33 6.26 1.52
CA ARG A 129 4.28 5.79 2.91
C ARG A 129 5.66 5.36 3.43
N LEU A 130 6.44 4.63 2.63
CA LEU A 130 7.80 4.23 3.00
C LEU A 130 8.71 5.45 3.19
N ALA A 131 8.69 6.40 2.26
CA ALA A 131 9.49 7.63 2.32
C ALA A 131 9.16 8.48 3.57
N CYS A 132 7.87 8.61 3.90
CA CYS A 132 7.39 9.36 5.05
C CYS A 132 7.45 8.59 6.37
N ARG A 133 7.90 7.32 6.37
CA ARG A 133 7.85 6.40 7.52
C ARG A 133 6.46 6.33 8.17
N GLY A 134 5.41 6.29 7.35
CA GLY A 134 4.04 6.21 7.83
C GLY A 134 3.78 4.96 8.67
N LEU A 135 2.90 5.04 9.66
CA LEU A 135 2.71 3.97 10.65
C LEU A 135 2.12 2.67 10.07
N GLY A 136 2.35 1.57 10.76
CA GLY A 136 1.80 0.25 10.45
C GLY A 136 0.32 0.07 10.83
N LEU A 137 -0.09 -1.19 10.96
CA LEU A 137 -1.47 -1.57 11.29
C LEU A 137 -1.92 -0.97 12.63
N ASN A 138 -3.10 -0.38 12.63
CA ASN A 138 -3.76 0.27 13.76
C ASN A 138 -2.90 1.33 14.47
N ASP A 139 -1.88 1.87 13.79
CA ASP A 139 -0.84 2.71 14.39
C ASP A 139 -0.19 2.06 15.64
N GLN A 140 -0.24 0.73 15.76
CA GLN A 140 0.18 0.01 16.95
C GLN A 140 1.69 0.13 17.15
N GLY A 141 2.07 0.44 18.39
CA GLY A 141 3.47 0.58 18.79
C GLY A 141 4.23 1.75 18.16
N GLY A 142 3.59 2.59 17.34
CA GLY A 142 4.27 3.68 16.63
C GLY A 142 5.33 3.22 15.64
N VAL A 143 5.24 1.96 15.19
CA VAL A 143 6.22 1.39 14.28
C VAL A 143 5.89 1.78 12.85
N ALA A 144 6.90 2.21 12.10
CA ALA A 144 6.76 2.51 10.68
C ALA A 144 6.38 1.25 9.88
N TRP A 145 5.54 1.43 8.86
CA TRP A 145 5.16 0.36 7.95
C TRP A 145 6.35 -0.03 7.08
N ALA A 146 6.78 -1.29 7.18
CA ALA A 146 7.96 -1.81 6.48
C ALA A 146 7.66 -2.51 5.15
N ALA A 147 6.39 -2.86 4.88
CA ALA A 147 5.97 -3.58 3.67
C ALA A 147 6.84 -4.81 3.33
N PRO A 148 7.03 -5.78 4.24
CA PRO A 148 8.09 -6.78 4.14
C PRO A 148 8.04 -7.64 2.86
N THR A 149 6.84 -7.96 2.34
CA THR A 149 6.71 -8.73 1.09
C THR A 149 7.17 -7.95 -0.14
N LEU A 150 7.14 -6.62 -0.08
CA LEU A 150 7.66 -5.75 -1.13
C LEU A 150 9.14 -5.46 -0.90
N THR A 151 9.52 -4.92 0.27
CA THR A 151 10.87 -4.40 0.52
C THR A 151 11.95 -5.46 0.68
N ARG A 152 11.61 -6.72 1.00
CA ARG A 152 12.60 -7.84 1.06
C ARG A 152 12.96 -8.40 -0.32
N ARG A 153 12.04 -8.30 -1.29
CA ARG A 153 12.18 -8.94 -2.62
C ARG A 153 12.31 -7.92 -3.75
N TRP A 154 11.94 -6.67 -3.52
CA TRP A 154 11.88 -5.62 -4.53
C TRP A 154 12.58 -4.35 -4.07
N ARG A 155 13.33 -3.74 -4.99
CA ARG A 155 14.03 -2.47 -4.79
C ARG A 155 13.42 -1.39 -5.66
N LEU A 156 13.01 -0.31 -5.03
CA LEU A 156 12.52 0.88 -5.72
C LEU A 156 13.68 1.60 -6.42
N ARG A 157 13.51 1.91 -7.71
CA ARG A 157 14.47 2.65 -8.54
C ARG A 157 13.77 3.64 -9.46
N ARG A 158 14.48 4.72 -9.79
CA ARG A 158 14.15 5.58 -10.94
C ARG A 158 14.89 5.12 -12.17
N THR A 159 14.23 5.21 -13.32
CA THR A 159 14.83 4.87 -14.60
C THR A 159 14.22 5.70 -15.73
N THR A 160 15.00 5.93 -16.77
CA THR A 160 14.54 6.50 -18.05
C THR A 160 14.17 5.41 -19.07
N ALA A 161 14.38 4.14 -18.71
CA ALA A 161 14.05 3.01 -19.58
C ALA A 161 12.55 2.97 -19.92
N ARG A 162 12.25 2.40 -21.10
CA ARG A 162 10.90 2.17 -21.58
C ARG A 162 10.52 0.71 -21.35
N TYR A 163 9.32 0.53 -20.83
CA TYR A 163 8.71 -0.78 -20.60
C TYR A 163 7.40 -0.81 -21.38
N GLU A 164 7.10 -1.95 -21.96
CA GLU A 164 5.80 -2.21 -22.57
C GLU A 164 4.74 -2.21 -21.47
N ASP A 165 3.74 -1.36 -21.63
CA ASP A 165 2.83 -1.00 -20.57
C ASP A 165 1.48 -0.62 -21.18
N PRO A 166 0.40 -1.39 -20.93
CA PRO A 166 -0.92 -1.07 -21.49
C PRO A 166 -1.56 0.17 -20.86
N VAL A 167 -1.05 0.65 -19.72
CA VAL A 167 -1.58 1.82 -19.01
C VAL A 167 -0.76 3.05 -19.42
N PRO A 168 -1.40 4.11 -19.95
CA PRO A 168 -0.72 5.36 -20.28
C PRO A 168 0.04 5.93 -19.07
N ARG A 169 1.19 6.56 -19.32
CA ARG A 169 1.98 7.21 -18.25
C ARG A 169 1.25 8.40 -17.65
N ASP A 170 0.55 9.17 -18.47
CA ASP A 170 -0.31 10.28 -18.04
C ASP A 170 -1.77 9.98 -18.44
N PRO A 171 -2.52 9.22 -17.62
CA PRO A 171 -3.95 9.03 -17.85
C PRO A 171 -4.73 10.34 -17.89
N LEU A 172 -5.45 10.58 -18.98
CA LEU A 172 -6.22 11.81 -19.23
C LEU A 172 -7.73 11.56 -19.36
N TRP A 173 -8.26 10.43 -18.88
CA TRP A 173 -9.70 10.07 -18.93
C TRP A 173 -10.57 10.86 -17.92
N ASP A 174 -10.31 12.16 -17.90
CA ASP A 174 -11.09 13.30 -17.47
C ASP A 174 -11.17 13.65 -15.96
N PRO A 175 -10.52 14.75 -15.49
CA PRO A 175 -10.84 15.46 -14.25
C PRO A 175 -11.87 16.61 -14.42
N ALA A 176 -12.51 16.70 -15.59
CA ALA A 176 -13.10 17.84 -16.32
C ALA A 176 -12.07 18.74 -17.06
N GLU A 177 -11.38 18.11 -18.02
CA GLU A 177 -10.65 18.56 -19.21
C GLU A 177 -9.38 19.39 -18.93
N ALA A 178 -8.38 18.80 -18.26
CA ALA A 178 -6.97 19.24 -18.19
C ALA A 178 -6.71 20.75 -18.04
N SER A 179 -7.66 21.52 -17.50
CA SER A 179 -7.69 22.97 -17.60
C SER A 179 -7.15 23.58 -16.32
N ALA A 180 -5.84 23.77 -16.33
CA ALA A 180 -5.12 24.96 -15.87
C ALA A 180 -3.77 24.55 -15.26
N SER A 181 -2.71 24.67 -16.06
CA SER A 181 -1.37 25.04 -15.60
C SER A 181 -0.95 24.41 -14.25
N GLU A 182 -0.63 23.12 -14.24
CA GLU A 182 0.09 22.53 -13.11
C GLU A 182 1.52 23.08 -13.13
N VAL A 183 1.80 24.08 -12.29
CA VAL A 183 3.17 24.54 -12.03
C VAL A 183 3.86 23.47 -11.19
N GLY A 184 4.52 22.54 -11.87
CA GLY A 184 5.29 21.46 -11.24
C GLY A 184 5.33 20.20 -12.10
N ARG A 185 6.46 19.48 -12.05
CA ARG A 185 6.71 18.22 -12.77
C ARG A 185 5.49 17.30 -12.68
N LYS A 186 4.93 16.91 -13.82
CA LYS A 186 3.85 15.91 -13.83
C LYS A 186 4.45 14.58 -13.34
N PRO A 187 3.89 13.95 -12.30
CA PRO A 187 4.29 12.59 -11.98
C PRO A 187 3.96 11.72 -13.19
N ASN A 188 5.00 11.17 -13.84
CA ASN A 188 4.91 10.37 -15.07
C ASN A 188 4.83 11.15 -16.40
N GLU A 189 5.58 12.26 -16.52
CA GLU A 189 5.85 12.87 -17.83
C GLU A 189 6.22 11.83 -18.90
N GLU A 190 5.63 11.93 -20.08
CA GLU A 190 5.86 10.98 -21.17
C GLU A 190 7.34 10.84 -21.50
N GLN A 191 8.15 11.88 -21.37
CA GLN A 191 9.59 11.88 -21.64
C GLN A 191 10.47 11.76 -20.38
N GLY A 192 9.85 11.63 -19.21
CA GLY A 192 10.52 11.65 -17.92
C GLY A 192 10.99 10.29 -17.39
N GLU A 193 11.68 10.37 -16.26
CA GLU A 193 11.98 9.22 -15.40
C GLU A 193 10.69 8.62 -14.86
N ARG A 194 10.69 7.30 -14.63
CA ARG A 194 9.61 6.57 -13.99
C ARG A 194 10.13 5.76 -12.80
N TRP A 195 9.30 5.64 -11.78
CA TRP A 195 9.55 4.72 -10.68
C TRP A 195 9.22 3.27 -11.09
N ILE A 196 10.13 2.38 -10.75
CA ILE A 196 9.98 0.93 -10.92
C ILE A 196 10.39 0.21 -9.64
N TRP A 197 9.92 -1.01 -9.50
CA TRP A 197 10.33 -1.98 -8.51
C TRP A 197 11.08 -3.10 -9.23
N GLU A 198 12.38 -3.18 -9.00
CA GLU A 198 13.25 -4.22 -9.55
C GLU A 198 13.39 -5.36 -8.56
N TYR A 199 13.22 -6.59 -9.01
CA TYR A 199 13.38 -7.77 -8.18
C TYR A 199 14.84 -7.92 -7.75
N VAL A 200 15.06 -8.08 -6.44
CA VAL A 200 16.38 -8.26 -5.81
C VAL A 200 16.39 -9.42 -4.81
N GLY A 201 15.33 -10.25 -4.83
CA GLY A 201 15.25 -11.44 -4.00
C GLY A 201 16.10 -12.60 -4.54
N PRO A 202 16.02 -13.78 -3.89
CA PRO A 202 16.71 -14.99 -4.30
C PRO A 202 16.30 -15.45 -5.69
N GLU A 203 17.22 -16.07 -6.43
CA GLU A 203 17.01 -16.47 -7.83
C GLU A 203 16.00 -17.62 -7.95
N GLU A 204 15.95 -18.51 -6.96
CA GLU A 204 14.99 -19.61 -6.84
C GLU A 204 13.53 -19.14 -6.71
N GLU A 205 13.33 -17.94 -6.19
CA GLU A 205 12.03 -17.28 -6.05
C GLU A 205 11.78 -16.22 -7.14
N ALA A 206 12.74 -16.02 -8.04
CA ALA A 206 12.64 -15.02 -9.09
C ALA A 206 11.69 -15.50 -10.20
N PRO A 207 10.83 -14.62 -10.74
CA PRO A 207 10.09 -14.92 -11.96
C PRO A 207 11.00 -15.41 -13.07
N THR A 208 10.57 -16.47 -13.77
CA THR A 208 11.37 -17.09 -14.84
C THR A 208 11.63 -16.12 -15.98
N GLU A 209 10.65 -15.30 -16.34
CA GLU A 209 10.81 -14.28 -17.37
C GLU A 209 11.42 -13.00 -16.79
N LYS A 210 12.53 -12.54 -17.37
CA LYS A 210 13.24 -11.33 -16.91
C LYS A 210 12.35 -10.08 -16.93
N ARG A 211 11.40 -9.97 -17.86
CA ARG A 211 10.46 -8.84 -17.93
C ARG A 211 9.57 -8.73 -16.68
N GLN A 212 9.23 -9.86 -16.04
CA GLN A 212 8.42 -9.89 -14.82
C GLN A 212 9.21 -9.56 -13.56
N ARG A 213 10.55 -9.45 -13.66
CA ARG A 213 11.42 -8.98 -12.59
C ARG A 213 11.44 -7.45 -12.47
N ILE A 214 10.62 -6.77 -13.27
CA ILE A 214 10.36 -5.33 -13.19
C ILE A 214 8.87 -5.15 -13.03
N MET A 215 8.45 -4.54 -11.93
CA MET A 215 7.10 -4.01 -11.77
C MET A 215 7.13 -2.51 -11.90
N VAL A 216 6.24 -2.00 -12.71
CA VAL A 216 6.16 -0.58 -12.95
C VAL A 216 5.23 0.06 -11.91
N GLU A 217 5.58 1.27 -11.44
CA GLU A 217 4.68 2.01 -10.56
C GLU A 217 3.40 2.43 -11.32
N GLU A 218 2.25 2.24 -10.66
CA GLU A 218 0.95 2.67 -11.18
C GLU A 218 0.95 4.19 -11.35
N PRO A 219 0.64 4.70 -12.56
CA PRO A 219 0.50 6.13 -12.76
C PRO A 219 -0.75 6.63 -12.05
N LEU A 220 -0.66 7.80 -11.41
CA LEU A 220 -1.84 8.41 -10.79
C LEU A 220 -2.84 8.80 -11.88
N GLY A 221 -4.09 8.36 -11.74
CA GLY A 221 -5.17 8.83 -12.60
C GLY A 221 -5.69 10.22 -12.19
N PRO A 222 -6.61 10.80 -12.99
CA PRO A 222 -7.17 12.13 -12.73
C PRO A 222 -7.80 12.29 -11.34
N TYR A 223 -8.57 11.32 -10.86
CA TYR A 223 -9.25 11.39 -9.55
C TYR A 223 -8.27 11.23 -8.40
N GLU A 224 -7.23 10.41 -8.56
CA GLU A 224 -6.17 10.32 -7.57
C GLU A 224 -5.34 11.60 -7.47
N ARG A 225 -5.04 12.25 -8.60
CA ARG A 225 -4.39 13.57 -8.61
C ARG A 225 -5.27 14.64 -7.99
N PHE A 226 -6.56 14.64 -8.31
CA PHE A 226 -7.53 15.52 -7.68
C PHE A 226 -7.51 15.35 -6.15
N LEU A 227 -7.60 14.11 -5.66
CA LEU A 227 -7.51 13.83 -4.23
C LEU A 227 -6.16 14.29 -3.65
N LEU A 228 -5.04 13.97 -4.31
CA LEU A 228 -3.70 14.37 -3.89
C LEU A 228 -3.55 15.91 -3.80
N ASN A 229 -4.15 16.65 -4.72
CA ASN A 229 -4.12 18.12 -4.70
C ASN A 229 -4.88 18.69 -3.49
N GLN A 230 -5.96 18.03 -3.05
CA GLN A 230 -6.74 18.45 -1.89
C GLN A 230 -6.10 18.03 -0.56
N VAL A 231 -5.53 16.82 -0.47
CA VAL A 231 -5.07 16.23 0.80
C VAL A 231 -3.58 15.85 0.82
N GLY A 232 -2.78 16.35 -0.12
CA GLY A 232 -1.35 16.06 -0.20
C GLY A 232 -0.51 16.67 0.91
N GLY A 233 -1.07 17.63 1.66
CA GLY A 233 -0.41 18.27 2.79
C GLY A 233 0.65 19.31 2.38
N LYS A 234 1.28 19.90 3.39
CA LYS A 234 2.36 20.89 3.27
C LYS A 234 3.52 20.49 4.21
N PRO A 235 4.73 20.18 3.70
CA PRO A 235 5.04 19.98 2.29
C PRO A 235 4.22 18.82 1.71
N ASN A 236 4.00 18.85 0.38
CA ASN A 236 3.25 17.79 -0.29
C ASN A 236 4.00 16.46 -0.17
N VAL A 237 3.33 15.44 0.37
CA VAL A 237 3.94 14.13 0.67
C VAL A 237 4.38 13.35 -0.56
N TYR A 238 3.70 13.53 -1.69
CA TYR A 238 4.09 12.93 -2.95
C TYR A 238 5.40 13.55 -3.45
N ALA A 239 5.47 14.89 -3.49
CA ALA A 239 6.69 15.61 -3.86
C ALA A 239 7.85 15.34 -2.88
N PHE A 240 7.58 15.20 -1.58
CA PHE A 240 8.57 14.78 -0.59
C PHE A 240 9.16 13.40 -0.94
N ALA A 241 8.31 12.45 -1.32
CA ALA A 241 8.75 11.13 -1.74
C ALA A 241 9.45 11.11 -3.11
N GLU A 242 9.24 12.12 -3.96
CA GLU A 242 10.01 12.30 -5.20
C GLU A 242 11.45 12.76 -4.91
N GLY A 243 11.67 13.56 -3.88
CA GLY A 243 13.01 14.08 -3.52
C GLY A 243 13.87 13.11 -2.71
N GLY A 244 13.26 12.09 -2.09
CA GLY A 244 13.93 11.17 -1.18
C GLY A 244 14.63 10.01 -1.89
N ALA A 245 15.92 9.82 -1.61
CA ALA A 245 16.64 8.59 -1.91
C ALA A 245 16.15 7.45 -0.99
N VAL A 246 15.00 6.85 -1.31
CA VAL A 246 14.47 5.65 -0.62
C VAL A 246 15.41 4.43 -0.75
N SER A 247 16.45 4.51 -1.59
CA SER A 247 17.37 3.41 -1.91
C SER A 247 18.51 3.17 -0.90
N GLY A 248 18.76 4.07 0.08
CA GLY A 248 20.01 4.04 0.85
C GLY A 248 19.99 3.46 2.27
N GLN A 249 18.83 3.30 2.93
CA GLN A 249 18.78 3.07 4.39
C GLN A 249 18.12 1.75 4.84
N LEU A 250 17.66 0.89 3.91
CA LEU A 250 16.97 -0.35 4.26
C LEU A 250 17.88 -1.58 4.42
N SER A 251 19.21 -1.43 4.30
CA SER A 251 20.16 -2.54 4.55
C SER A 251 20.60 -2.67 6.03
N GLY A 252 20.08 -1.83 6.93
CA GLY A 252 20.45 -1.84 8.34
C GLY A 252 19.54 -2.74 9.19
N SER A 253 19.97 -3.98 9.41
CA SER A 253 19.64 -4.84 10.57
C SER A 253 18.15 -5.17 10.82
N VAL A 254 17.69 -6.28 10.24
CA VAL A 254 16.55 -7.04 10.78
C VAL A 254 17.05 -8.43 11.20
N ASN A 255 17.79 -8.49 12.31
CA ASN A 255 17.82 -9.69 13.14
C ASN A 255 16.64 -9.56 14.12
N GLY A 256 15.51 -10.13 13.74
CA GLY A 256 14.29 -10.16 14.53
C GLY A 256 13.59 -11.47 14.27
N LEU A 257 13.86 -12.43 15.17
CA LEU A 257 13.28 -13.76 15.32
C LEU A 257 11.94 -13.96 14.58
N GLU A 258 11.99 -14.83 13.57
CA GLU A 258 10.83 -15.60 13.14
C GLU A 258 10.25 -16.31 14.37
N GLN A 259 9.00 -15.99 14.70
CA GLN A 259 8.17 -16.87 15.49
C GLN A 259 7.47 -17.81 14.50
N ASP A 260 8.23 -18.80 14.03
CA ASP A 260 7.67 -19.98 13.42
C ASP A 260 7.09 -20.83 14.55
N SER A 261 5.78 -20.89 14.63
CA SER A 261 5.09 -21.97 15.32
C SER A 261 4.58 -22.92 14.24
N GLU A 262 5.46 -23.83 13.83
CA GLU A 262 5.08 -25.10 13.23
C GLU A 262 4.18 -25.82 14.24
N ALA A 263 2.98 -26.18 13.82
CA ALA A 263 2.15 -27.17 14.50
C ALA A 263 1.77 -28.23 13.49
N GLU A 264 2.65 -29.22 13.40
CA GLU A 264 2.32 -30.57 12.94
C GLU A 264 1.05 -31.04 13.66
N THR A 265 0.09 -31.59 12.92
CA THR A 265 -1.00 -32.35 13.52
C THR A 265 -0.96 -33.77 12.99
N GLU A 266 -0.44 -34.64 13.86
CA GLU A 266 -0.53 -36.09 13.78
C GLU A 266 -1.98 -36.54 13.60
N THR A 267 -2.18 -37.47 12.68
CA THR A 267 -3.44 -38.18 12.47
C THR A 267 -3.65 -39.23 13.56
N GLY A 268 -4.51 -38.91 14.54
CA GLY A 268 -4.97 -39.86 15.55
C GLY A 268 -6.08 -40.80 15.04
N THR A 269 -5.82 -42.10 15.08
CA THR A 269 -6.78 -43.18 14.82
C THR A 269 -7.80 -43.29 15.97
N PRO A 270 -9.12 -43.52 15.73
CA PRO A 270 -10.07 -43.72 16.82
C PRO A 270 -10.12 -45.18 17.28
N VAL A 271 -9.88 -45.40 18.56
CA VAL A 271 -10.11 -46.66 19.29
C VAL A 271 -11.60 -46.86 19.51
N GLN A 272 -12.17 -47.95 18.97
CA GLN A 272 -13.52 -48.41 19.27
C GLN A 272 -13.53 -49.15 20.62
N ASN A 273 -14.49 -48.83 21.49
CA ASN A 273 -14.79 -49.68 22.63
C ASN A 273 -16.25 -49.53 23.08
N THR A 274 -17.14 -50.46 22.68
CA THR A 274 -18.38 -50.72 23.42
C THR A 274 -18.74 -52.21 23.41
N ARG A 275 -18.47 -52.81 24.57
CA ARG A 275 -19.09 -53.96 25.27
C ARG A 275 -20.29 -54.68 24.61
N SER A 276 -20.17 -56.01 24.56
CA SER A 276 -21.26 -56.99 24.49
C SER A 276 -22.02 -57.11 25.83
N PRO A 277 -23.26 -57.63 25.80
CA PRO A 277 -23.77 -58.45 26.90
C PRO A 277 -24.30 -59.82 26.43
N LYS A 278 -24.00 -60.82 27.28
CA LYS A 278 -24.64 -62.12 27.55
C LYS A 278 -25.36 -62.87 26.42
#